data_AF-A0A1S9CXI0-F1
#
_entry.id   AF-A0A1S9CXI0-F1
#
_cell.length_a   1.000
_cell.length_b   1.000
_cell.length_c   1.000
_cell.angle_alpha   90.00
_cell.angle_beta   90.00
_cell.angle_gamma   90.00
#
_symmetry.space_group_name_H-M   'P 1'
#
loop_
_entity.id
_entity.type
_entity.pdbx_description
1 polymer ?
#
loop_
_entity_poly.entity_id
_entity_poly.type
_entity_poly.pdbx_seq_one_letter_code
_entity_poly.pdbx_strand_id
1 'polypeptide(L)'
;MHQISPIAIRLVAVLSMLYGSQGAGEDFPLPQHGSDMHLGIVTCAGSTCHGATRPFQNAAIMQNEFVVWHRKDQHAQAYKVLLNEQSKRIARNLGLEAAHTARVCLDCHANNVPDELRGKRFQLSDGVGCEACHGGSKRYLGPHVSGENSRAETLAAGMYPTEQPEARAKLCLSCHLGTTDKFATHRIMGAGHPRISFELDTFTEIQPPHFKTDEDYRKRKEVWPGVQVWAVGQLVAVEQFLNLLASAKYQSTGPWPELAFYDCHACHHSMTDRRWRPRQLTSGLGPGVARLNDANLIILSHIATQLAPDVGAEYRRGIQNLHKASLQDKASLKAAVSRLRELTGGMRARNRAAPFLRRGHEGDPRYDSEPWQRR
;
A
#
# COMPACT_ATOMS: atom_id res chain seq x y z
N MET A 1 -10.84 51.61 -12.30
CA MET A 1 -10.06 51.07 -13.44
C MET A 1 -8.59 51.15 -13.10
N HIS A 2 -7.99 50.06 -12.61
CA HIS A 2 -6.53 49.90 -12.60
C HIS A 2 -6.22 48.48 -13.08
N GLN A 3 -5.77 48.39 -14.32
CA GLN A 3 -5.31 47.16 -14.95
C GLN A 3 -3.94 46.80 -14.38
N ILE A 4 -3.83 45.61 -13.80
CA ILE A 4 -2.55 45.04 -13.39
C ILE A 4 -1.94 44.33 -14.60
N SER A 5 -0.72 44.74 -14.96
CA SER A 5 0.01 44.32 -16.16
C SER A 5 0.44 42.84 -16.12
N PRO A 6 0.38 42.08 -17.23
CA PRO A 6 0.63 40.63 -17.29
C PRO A 6 2.09 40.21 -17.05
N ILE A 7 2.99 41.15 -16.76
CA ILE A 7 4.43 40.90 -16.56
C ILE A 7 4.73 40.46 -15.11
N ALA A 8 3.89 40.80 -14.13
CA ALA A 8 4.11 40.44 -12.72
C ALA A 8 3.88 38.95 -12.40
N ILE A 9 3.15 38.22 -13.25
CA ILE A 9 2.83 36.79 -13.04
C ILE A 9 4.01 35.88 -13.43
N ARG A 10 4.94 36.34 -14.29
CA ARG A 10 6.07 35.52 -14.74
C ARG A 10 7.28 35.50 -13.80
N LEU A 11 7.39 36.45 -12.87
CA LEU A 11 8.53 36.51 -11.93
C LEU A 11 8.34 35.64 -10.68
N VAL A 12 7.09 35.36 -10.27
CA VAL A 12 6.80 34.44 -9.15
C VAL A 12 7.04 32.98 -9.55
N ALA A 13 6.89 32.65 -10.82
CA ALA A 13 7.11 31.29 -11.35
C ALA A 13 8.60 30.90 -11.43
N VAL A 14 9.53 31.86 -11.53
CA VAL A 14 10.97 31.58 -11.67
C VAL A 14 11.70 31.58 -10.32
N LEU A 15 11.26 32.40 -9.34
CA LEU A 15 11.89 32.38 -8.00
C LEU A 15 11.53 31.15 -7.14
N SER A 16 10.50 30.40 -7.52
CA SER A 16 10.15 29.13 -6.87
C SER A 16 11.08 27.96 -7.26
N MET A 17 12.01 28.17 -8.21
CA MET A 17 12.96 27.14 -8.67
C MET A 17 14.32 27.18 -7.95
N LEU A 18 14.58 28.15 -7.05
CA LEU A 18 15.90 28.32 -6.43
C LEU A 18 15.94 28.11 -4.91
N TYR A 19 14.84 27.69 -4.28
CA TYR A 19 14.87 27.20 -2.89
C TYR A 19 14.70 25.68 -2.86
N GLY A 20 15.85 25.00 -2.86
CA GLY A 20 16.09 23.73 -2.17
C GLY A 20 14.97 22.68 -2.24
N SER A 21 14.94 21.93 -3.33
CA SER A 21 14.39 20.58 -3.40
C SER A 21 15.20 19.62 -2.53
N GLN A 22 15.09 19.72 -1.20
CA GLN A 22 15.42 18.63 -0.28
C GLN A 22 14.13 17.90 0.06
N GLY A 23 13.80 16.94 -0.79
CA GLY A 23 12.56 16.17 -0.74
C GLY A 23 12.28 15.41 -2.03
N ALA A 24 13.32 15.02 -2.77
CA ALA A 24 13.19 13.92 -3.71
C ALA A 24 12.88 12.69 -2.85
N GLY A 25 11.60 12.33 -2.72
CA GLY A 25 11.15 11.28 -1.81
C GLY A 25 11.94 10.00 -2.04
N GLU A 26 12.73 9.63 -1.03
CA GLU A 26 13.57 8.43 -1.03
C GLU A 26 12.71 7.21 -1.36
N ASP A 27 13.14 6.43 -2.34
CA ASP A 27 12.47 5.18 -2.69
C ASP A 27 13.08 4.07 -1.83
N PHE A 28 12.44 3.79 -0.69
CA PHE A 28 12.86 2.73 0.21
C PHE A 28 12.57 1.36 -0.41
N PRO A 29 13.57 0.46 -0.53
CA PRO A 29 13.31 -0.89 -1.00
C PRO A 29 12.33 -1.57 -0.04
N LEU A 30 11.39 -2.35 -0.59
CA LEU A 30 10.47 -3.13 0.24
C LEU A 30 11.30 -4.06 1.16
N PRO A 31 10.88 -4.28 2.42
CA PRO A 31 11.61 -5.11 3.39
C PRO A 31 12.08 -6.46 2.84
N GLN A 32 11.22 -7.17 2.10
CA GLN A 32 11.53 -8.47 1.50
C GLN A 32 12.62 -8.44 0.42
N HIS A 33 12.96 -7.26 -0.10
CA HIS A 33 14.00 -7.01 -1.09
C HIS A 33 15.15 -6.18 -0.51
N GLY A 34 15.14 -5.93 0.80
CA GLY A 34 16.25 -5.32 1.51
C GLY A 34 17.47 -6.24 1.53
N SER A 35 18.64 -5.66 1.68
CA SER A 35 19.91 -6.39 1.77
C SER A 35 20.26 -6.83 3.19
N ASP A 36 19.53 -6.35 4.19
CA ASP A 36 19.79 -6.62 5.59
C ASP A 36 19.24 -7.98 6.02
N MET A 37 19.97 -8.66 6.91
CA MET A 37 19.55 -9.93 7.47
C MET A 37 18.38 -9.75 8.46
N HIS A 38 17.39 -10.62 8.35
CA HIS A 38 16.21 -10.72 9.21
C HIS A 38 16.54 -11.65 10.38
N LEU A 39 16.67 -11.11 11.59
CA LEU A 39 17.16 -11.85 12.76
C LEU A 39 16.12 -12.77 13.40
N GLY A 40 14.83 -12.53 13.15
CA GLY A 40 13.69 -13.27 13.70
C GLY A 40 12.98 -12.53 14.83
N ILE A 41 11.66 -12.67 14.91
CA ILE A 41 10.79 -11.89 15.82
C ILE A 41 11.20 -11.96 17.29
N VAL A 42 11.81 -13.07 17.71
CA VAL A 42 12.19 -13.31 19.10
C VAL A 42 13.29 -12.36 19.58
N THR A 43 14.01 -11.70 18.67
CA THR A 43 14.95 -10.64 19.05
C THR A 43 14.26 -9.35 19.49
N CYS A 44 12.98 -9.17 19.14
CA CYS A 44 12.14 -8.05 19.58
C CYS A 44 11.30 -8.40 20.83
N ALA A 45 11.05 -9.70 21.05
CA ALA A 45 10.05 -10.21 21.99
C ALA A 45 10.42 -10.15 23.49
N GLY A 46 11.59 -9.60 23.84
CA GLY A 46 11.99 -9.45 25.24
C GLY A 46 11.02 -8.56 26.03
N SER A 47 10.78 -8.88 27.31
CA SER A 47 9.84 -8.12 28.17
C SER A 47 10.28 -6.68 28.45
N THR A 48 11.57 -6.38 28.27
CA THR A 48 12.16 -5.03 28.37
C THR A 48 12.34 -4.36 26.99
N CYS A 49 11.78 -4.97 25.93
CA CYS A 49 11.87 -4.49 24.55
C CYS A 49 10.46 -4.24 23.99
N HIS A 50 9.86 -5.22 23.31
CA HIS A 50 8.51 -5.11 22.75
C HIS A 50 7.56 -6.20 23.26
N GLY A 51 8.01 -7.04 24.22
CA GLY A 51 7.30 -8.19 24.75
C GLY A 51 6.61 -7.98 26.10
N ALA A 52 6.45 -6.73 26.56
CA ALA A 52 5.76 -6.45 27.82
C ALA A 52 4.30 -6.93 27.76
N THR A 53 3.79 -7.50 28.86
CA THR A 53 2.40 -7.97 28.93
C THR A 53 1.38 -6.84 29.06
N ARG A 54 1.84 -5.66 29.50
CA ARG A 54 1.06 -4.41 29.58
C ARG A 54 1.92 -3.24 29.09
N PRO A 55 1.32 -2.19 28.51
CA PRO A 55 2.06 -1.01 28.10
C PRO A 55 2.85 -0.38 29.25
N PHE A 56 4.07 0.08 28.96
CA PHE A 56 4.86 0.85 29.92
C PHE A 56 4.27 2.27 30.03
N GLN A 57 4.14 2.78 31.27
CA GLN A 57 3.51 4.09 31.50
C GLN A 57 4.44 5.26 31.14
N ASN A 58 5.75 5.10 31.32
CA ASN A 58 6.75 6.16 31.12
C ASN A 58 7.78 5.78 30.03
N ALA A 59 7.30 5.25 28.90
CA ALA A 59 8.14 4.88 27.77
C ALA A 59 7.70 5.62 26.51
N ALA A 60 8.64 5.86 25.59
CA ALA A 60 8.40 6.51 24.30
C ALA A 60 7.56 5.65 23.32
N ILE A 61 7.31 4.39 23.67
CA ILE A 61 6.52 3.40 22.93
C ILE A 61 5.76 2.55 23.94
N MET A 62 4.82 1.73 23.46
CA MET A 62 4.00 0.89 24.34
C MET A 62 4.81 -0.27 24.93
N GLN A 63 5.88 -0.73 24.26
CA GLN A 63 6.72 -1.88 24.66
C GLN A 63 6.00 -3.23 24.70
N ASN A 64 4.77 -3.31 24.19
CA ASN A 64 3.98 -4.54 24.12
C ASN A 64 3.61 -4.93 22.68
N GLU A 65 4.28 -4.33 21.68
CA GLU A 65 3.95 -4.51 20.26
C GLU A 65 4.05 -5.98 19.82
N PHE A 66 5.02 -6.74 20.33
CA PHE A 66 5.13 -8.19 20.07
C PHE A 66 3.91 -8.95 20.62
N VAL A 67 3.44 -8.59 21.82
CA VAL A 67 2.27 -9.25 22.44
C VAL A 67 0.99 -8.93 21.66
N VAL A 68 0.85 -7.69 21.20
CA VAL A 68 -0.27 -7.27 20.33
C VAL A 68 -0.24 -8.04 19.02
N TRP A 69 0.90 -8.05 18.33
CA TRP A 69 1.12 -8.82 17.10
C TRP A 69 0.76 -10.29 17.29
N HIS A 70 1.38 -10.94 18.27
CA HIS A 70 1.25 -12.38 18.47
C HIS A 70 -0.19 -12.82 18.80
N ARG A 71 -0.92 -12.00 19.58
CA ARG A 71 -2.24 -12.39 20.12
C ARG A 71 -3.42 -11.87 19.32
N LYS A 72 -3.27 -10.75 18.62
CA LYS A 72 -4.40 -10.02 18.02
C LYS A 72 -4.25 -9.82 16.52
N ASP A 73 -3.02 -9.83 16.00
CA ASP A 73 -2.78 -9.53 14.59
C ASP A 73 -2.93 -10.79 13.72
N GLN A 74 -3.67 -10.66 12.63
CA GLN A 74 -3.84 -11.73 11.62
C GLN A 74 -2.52 -12.03 10.89
N HIS A 75 -1.60 -11.07 10.83
CA HIS A 75 -0.28 -11.25 10.26
C HIS A 75 0.53 -12.36 10.96
N ALA A 76 0.39 -12.50 12.28
CA ALA A 76 1.00 -13.58 13.06
C ALA A 76 0.40 -14.97 12.75
N GLN A 77 -0.81 -15.02 12.18
CA GLN A 77 -1.49 -16.27 11.80
C GLN A 77 -1.29 -16.62 10.30
N ALA A 78 -0.67 -15.73 9.52
CA ALA A 78 -0.65 -15.83 8.06
C ALA A 78 -0.01 -17.14 7.55
N TYR A 79 1.09 -17.59 8.15
CA TYR A 79 1.71 -18.87 7.77
C TYR A 79 0.83 -20.07 8.14
N LYS A 80 0.19 -20.02 9.32
CA LYS A 80 -0.71 -21.09 9.80
C LYS A 80 -1.90 -21.31 8.85
N VAL A 81 -2.38 -20.27 8.19
CA VAL A 81 -3.43 -20.39 7.15
C VAL A 81 -2.99 -21.33 6.02
N LEU A 82 -1.70 -21.37 5.67
CA LEU A 82 -1.18 -22.24 4.61
C LEU A 82 -1.23 -23.74 4.96
N LEU A 83 -1.45 -24.07 6.24
CA LEU A 83 -1.51 -25.45 6.73
C LEU A 83 -2.94 -26.01 6.78
N ASN A 84 -3.97 -25.18 6.54
CA ASN A 84 -5.36 -25.62 6.61
C ASN A 84 -5.83 -26.37 5.35
N GLU A 85 -7.00 -27.02 5.43
CA GLU A 85 -7.54 -27.81 4.31
C GLU A 85 -7.86 -27.00 3.06
N GLN A 86 -8.26 -25.72 3.21
CA GLN A 86 -8.50 -24.84 2.07
C GLN A 86 -7.19 -24.57 1.32
N SER A 87 -6.11 -24.22 2.02
CA SER A 87 -4.80 -23.94 1.43
C SER A 87 -4.19 -25.18 0.79
N LYS A 88 -4.33 -26.36 1.42
CA LYS A 88 -3.93 -27.64 0.81
C LYS A 88 -4.70 -27.91 -0.48
N ARG A 89 -6.01 -27.64 -0.52
CA ARG A 89 -6.82 -27.76 -1.75
C ARG A 89 -6.37 -26.79 -2.83
N ILE A 90 -6.11 -25.53 -2.48
CA ILE A 90 -5.59 -24.52 -3.41
C ILE A 90 -4.26 -24.98 -4.01
N ALA A 91 -3.32 -25.46 -3.18
CA ALA A 91 -2.03 -25.98 -3.64
C ALA A 91 -2.20 -27.14 -4.63
N ARG A 92 -3.05 -28.13 -4.30
CA ARG A 92 -3.36 -29.25 -5.21
C ARG A 92 -3.94 -28.77 -6.54
N ASN A 93 -4.90 -27.85 -6.51
CA ASN A 93 -5.52 -27.28 -7.71
C ASN A 93 -4.51 -26.51 -8.58
N LEU A 94 -3.47 -25.94 -7.97
CA LEU A 94 -2.40 -25.23 -8.66
C LEU A 94 -1.28 -26.15 -9.16
N GLY A 95 -1.26 -27.43 -8.74
CA GLY A 95 -0.17 -28.37 -9.01
C GLY A 95 1.07 -28.13 -8.14
N LEU A 96 0.91 -27.51 -6.96
CA LEU A 96 1.97 -27.26 -5.99
C LEU A 96 2.02 -28.41 -4.98
N GLU A 97 3.22 -28.78 -4.53
CA GLU A 97 3.42 -29.81 -3.50
C GLU A 97 2.71 -29.44 -2.19
N ALA A 98 2.98 -28.25 -1.65
CA ALA A 98 2.30 -27.72 -0.47
C ALA A 98 2.28 -26.19 -0.46
N ALA A 99 1.21 -25.59 0.08
CA ALA A 99 1.10 -24.14 0.18
C ALA A 99 2.16 -23.52 1.10
N HIS A 100 2.50 -24.17 2.22
CA HIS A 100 3.41 -23.65 3.24
C HIS A 100 4.91 -23.72 2.85
N THR A 101 5.24 -24.34 1.72
CA THR A 101 6.61 -24.35 1.16
C THR A 101 6.68 -23.65 -0.20
N ALA A 102 5.55 -23.43 -0.85
CA ALA A 102 5.51 -22.78 -2.15
C ALA A 102 5.78 -21.27 -2.02
N ARG A 103 6.85 -20.79 -2.69
CA ARG A 103 7.23 -19.38 -2.74
C ARG A 103 6.06 -18.44 -3.05
N VAL A 104 5.24 -18.79 -4.05
CA VAL A 104 4.07 -17.98 -4.46
C VAL A 104 3.06 -17.73 -3.33
N CYS A 105 2.97 -18.64 -2.36
CA CYS A 105 2.12 -18.47 -1.17
C CYS A 105 2.88 -17.74 -0.06
N LEU A 106 4.15 -18.10 0.17
CA LEU A 106 5.00 -17.54 1.21
C LEU A 106 5.29 -16.04 1.01
N ASP A 107 5.37 -15.56 -0.24
CA ASP A 107 5.63 -14.15 -0.56
C ASP A 107 4.60 -13.15 0.01
N CYS A 108 3.42 -13.64 0.43
CA CYS A 108 2.40 -12.85 1.13
C CYS A 108 2.08 -13.35 2.55
N HIS A 109 2.34 -14.63 2.84
CA HIS A 109 1.93 -15.27 4.10
C HIS A 109 3.07 -15.47 5.11
N ALA A 110 4.29 -15.07 4.76
CA ALA A 110 5.46 -15.14 5.63
C ALA A 110 6.44 -14.00 5.34
N ASN A 111 7.43 -13.83 6.22
CA ASN A 111 8.60 -13.00 5.97
C ASN A 111 9.57 -13.68 4.98
N ASN A 112 9.16 -13.88 3.73
CA ASN A 112 9.85 -14.77 2.78
C ASN A 112 11.11 -14.14 2.11
N VAL A 113 12.16 -13.89 2.89
CA VAL A 113 13.48 -13.45 2.38
C VAL A 113 14.35 -14.65 1.97
N PRO A 114 15.39 -14.48 1.12
CA PRO A 114 16.36 -15.53 0.80
C PRO A 114 17.00 -16.16 2.05
N ASP A 115 17.40 -17.43 1.97
CA ASP A 115 17.92 -18.19 3.12
C ASP A 115 19.17 -17.56 3.74
N GLU A 116 20.04 -16.98 2.93
CA GLU A 116 21.25 -16.27 3.34
C GLU A 116 20.97 -14.99 4.15
N LEU A 117 19.75 -14.44 4.04
CA LEU A 117 19.29 -13.28 4.82
C LEU A 117 18.49 -13.69 6.07
N ARG A 118 18.38 -14.99 6.38
CA ARG A 118 17.68 -15.48 7.57
C ARG A 118 18.67 -15.69 8.71
N GLY A 119 18.50 -14.94 9.80
CA GLY A 119 19.30 -15.06 11.01
C GLY A 119 18.99 -16.35 11.77
N LYS A 120 19.87 -16.70 12.73
CA LYS A 120 19.78 -17.96 13.49
C LYS A 120 18.45 -18.19 14.23
N ARG A 121 17.71 -17.11 14.55
CA ARG A 121 16.43 -17.18 15.27
C ARG A 121 15.22 -16.88 14.38
N PHE A 122 15.44 -16.74 13.08
CA PHE A 122 14.39 -16.51 12.10
C PHE A 122 13.57 -17.78 11.91
N GLN A 123 12.24 -17.65 11.84
CA GLN A 123 11.34 -18.76 11.49
C GLN A 123 10.32 -18.30 10.46
N LEU A 124 10.20 -19.03 9.34
CA LEU A 124 9.13 -18.77 8.37
C LEU A 124 7.73 -18.93 8.99
N SER A 125 7.61 -19.85 9.96
CA SER A 125 6.36 -20.15 10.64
C SER A 125 5.82 -19.02 11.52
N ASP A 126 6.63 -17.99 11.79
CA ASP A 126 6.19 -16.79 12.48
C ASP A 126 5.18 -15.98 11.65
N GLY A 127 5.04 -16.26 10.34
CA GLY A 127 4.15 -15.53 9.46
C GLY A 127 4.71 -14.16 9.07
N VAL A 128 3.84 -13.16 8.95
CA VAL A 128 4.24 -11.78 8.63
C VAL A 128 4.65 -11.10 9.94
N GLY A 129 5.93 -11.27 10.30
CA GLY A 129 6.52 -10.73 11.53
C GLY A 129 7.02 -9.28 11.41
N CYS A 130 7.62 -8.77 12.49
CA CYS A 130 8.06 -7.37 12.59
C CYS A 130 8.94 -6.92 11.40
N GLU A 131 9.91 -7.74 11.02
CA GLU A 131 10.88 -7.44 9.96
C GLU A 131 10.29 -7.51 8.54
N ALA A 132 9.11 -8.12 8.36
CA ALA A 132 8.38 -8.04 7.09
C ALA A 132 7.83 -6.63 6.83
N CYS A 133 7.63 -5.84 7.90
CA CYS A 133 7.20 -4.44 7.81
C CYS A 133 8.36 -3.45 8.04
N HIS A 134 9.26 -3.75 8.98
CA HIS A 134 10.34 -2.86 9.41
C HIS A 134 11.67 -3.07 8.69
N GLY A 135 11.82 -4.12 7.88
CA GLY A 135 13.12 -4.47 7.27
C GLY A 135 13.94 -5.41 8.15
N GLY A 136 15.01 -5.97 7.58
CA GLY A 136 15.95 -6.81 8.32
C GLY A 136 16.68 -6.03 9.40
N SER A 137 16.61 -6.52 10.65
CA SER A 137 17.07 -5.76 11.82
C SER A 137 18.57 -5.78 12.07
N LYS A 138 19.36 -6.53 11.27
CA LYS A 138 20.79 -6.76 11.54
C LYS A 138 21.61 -5.50 11.82
N ARG A 139 21.39 -4.41 11.07
CA ARG A 139 22.15 -3.17 11.21
C ARG A 139 21.56 -2.19 12.23
N TYR A 140 20.24 -2.17 12.41
CA TYR A 140 19.60 -1.20 13.31
C TYR A 140 19.30 -1.74 14.72
N LEU A 141 19.31 -3.06 14.96
CA LEU A 141 18.94 -3.62 16.27
C LEU A 141 19.89 -3.19 17.39
N GLY A 142 21.20 -3.20 17.13
CA GLY A 142 22.21 -2.79 18.12
C GLY A 142 22.04 -1.34 18.56
N PRO A 143 22.08 -0.36 17.62
CA PRO A 143 21.81 1.04 17.92
C PRO A 143 20.44 1.27 18.57
N HIS A 144 19.40 0.58 18.09
CA HIS A 144 18.04 0.65 18.68
C HIS A 144 18.02 0.31 20.16
N VAL A 145 18.81 -0.68 20.59
CA VAL A 145 18.91 -1.06 22.01
C VAL A 145 19.72 -0.05 22.82
N SER A 146 20.73 0.61 22.25
CA SER A 146 21.49 1.65 22.97
C SER A 146 20.71 2.97 23.11
N GLY A 147 19.74 3.21 22.22
CA GLY A 147 18.91 4.43 22.23
C GLY A 147 19.65 5.68 21.73
N GLU A 148 20.82 5.49 21.11
CA GLU A 148 21.73 6.58 20.70
C GLU A 148 21.51 7.05 19.26
N ASN A 149 20.65 6.37 18.50
CA ASN A 149 20.41 6.61 17.09
C ASN A 149 19.23 7.57 16.85
N SER A 150 19.49 8.59 16.06
CA SER A 150 18.47 9.43 15.43
C SER A 150 17.58 8.62 14.47
N ARG A 151 16.43 9.20 14.11
CA ARG A 151 15.54 8.59 13.11
C ARG A 151 16.24 8.40 11.77
N ALA A 152 17.04 9.38 11.34
CA ALA A 152 17.77 9.35 10.08
C ALA A 152 18.82 8.23 10.05
N GLU A 153 19.57 8.05 11.14
CA GLU A 153 20.54 6.95 11.27
C GLU A 153 19.83 5.58 11.25
N THR A 154 18.65 5.49 11.86
CA THR A 154 17.85 4.27 11.85
C THR A 154 17.34 3.91 10.44
N LEU A 155 16.96 4.91 9.64
CA LEU A 155 16.61 4.73 8.23
C LEU A 155 17.83 4.30 7.40
N ALA A 156 18.97 4.96 7.58
CA ALA A 156 20.21 4.61 6.90
C ALA A 156 20.71 3.19 7.25
N ALA A 157 20.40 2.73 8.45
CA ALA A 157 20.64 1.38 8.92
C ALA A 157 19.61 0.34 8.43
N GLY A 158 18.67 0.72 7.55
CA GLY A 158 17.79 -0.21 6.84
C GLY A 158 16.37 -0.36 7.42
N MET A 159 16.01 0.39 8.47
CA MET A 159 14.63 0.34 8.97
C MET A 159 13.67 1.01 7.98
N TYR A 160 12.61 0.30 7.61
CA TYR A 160 11.58 0.82 6.71
C TYR A 160 10.70 1.89 7.40
N PRO A 161 10.40 3.03 6.74
CA PRO A 161 9.61 4.12 7.32
C PRO A 161 8.11 3.87 7.28
N THR A 162 7.65 2.92 8.11
CA THR A 162 6.22 2.62 8.23
C THR A 162 5.40 3.80 8.76
N GLU A 163 6.00 4.84 9.36
CA GLU A 163 5.28 6.06 9.74
C GLU A 163 4.89 6.96 8.55
N GLN A 164 5.59 6.85 7.42
CA GLN A 164 5.36 7.71 6.26
C GLN A 164 4.24 7.12 5.38
N PRO A 165 3.15 7.86 5.07
CA PRO A 165 2.00 7.30 4.37
C PRO A 165 2.34 6.67 3.02
N GLU A 166 3.24 7.28 2.24
CA GLU A 166 3.61 6.77 0.92
C GLU A 166 4.40 5.45 1.01
N ALA A 167 5.37 5.37 1.92
CA ALA A 167 6.13 4.14 2.16
C ALA A 167 5.24 3.04 2.76
N ARG A 168 4.40 3.37 3.76
CA ARG A 168 3.42 2.44 4.32
C ARG A 168 2.46 1.91 3.24
N ALA A 169 1.96 2.78 2.36
CA ALA A 169 1.10 2.37 1.25
C ALA A 169 1.79 1.36 0.35
N LYS A 170 3.03 1.65 -0.08
CA LYS A 170 3.84 0.75 -0.91
C LYS A 170 4.05 -0.61 -0.24
N LEU A 171 4.40 -0.60 1.06
CA LEU A 171 4.58 -1.80 1.86
C LEU A 171 3.32 -2.66 1.89
N CYS A 172 2.19 -2.11 2.34
CA CYS A 172 0.95 -2.87 2.51
C CYS A 172 0.41 -3.36 1.16
N LEU A 173 0.38 -2.49 0.14
CA LEU A 173 -0.10 -2.84 -1.20
C LEU A 173 0.79 -3.85 -1.90
N SER A 174 2.06 -3.99 -1.51
CA SER A 174 2.93 -5.03 -2.06
C SER A 174 2.34 -6.44 -1.87
N CYS A 175 1.67 -6.71 -0.74
CA CYS A 175 0.96 -7.97 -0.50
C CYS A 175 -0.52 -7.87 -0.85
N HIS A 176 -1.17 -6.75 -0.50
CA HIS A 176 -2.62 -6.63 -0.56
C HIS A 176 -3.21 -6.23 -1.92
N LEU A 177 -2.34 -5.80 -2.85
CA LEU A 177 -2.67 -5.61 -4.26
C LEU A 177 -1.73 -6.44 -5.14
N GLY A 178 -0.46 -6.52 -4.75
CA GLY A 178 0.58 -7.31 -5.40
C GLY A 178 1.64 -6.46 -6.08
N THR A 179 2.69 -7.12 -6.55
CA THR A 179 3.77 -6.58 -7.38
C THR A 179 3.97 -7.45 -8.63
N THR A 180 4.89 -7.07 -9.50
CA THR A 180 5.31 -7.92 -10.61
C THR A 180 5.85 -9.27 -10.15
N ASP A 181 6.29 -9.39 -8.90
CA ASP A 181 6.87 -10.61 -8.36
C ASP A 181 5.88 -11.43 -7.52
N LYS A 182 4.92 -10.78 -6.86
CA LYS A 182 3.86 -11.42 -6.06
C LYS A 182 2.48 -10.89 -6.40
N PHE A 183 1.63 -11.69 -7.05
CA PHE A 183 0.27 -11.27 -7.43
C PHE A 183 -0.69 -12.45 -7.37
N ALA A 184 -1.85 -12.23 -6.74
CA ALA A 184 -2.95 -13.19 -6.74
C ALA A 184 -3.65 -13.17 -8.11
N THR A 185 -3.10 -13.90 -9.08
CA THR A 185 -3.67 -14.05 -10.43
C THR A 185 -5.06 -14.68 -10.40
N HIS A 186 -5.82 -14.55 -11.50
CA HIS A 186 -7.10 -15.22 -11.65
C HIS A 186 -6.97 -16.74 -11.56
N ARG A 187 -5.81 -17.32 -11.95
CA ARG A 187 -5.51 -18.74 -11.73
C ARG A 187 -5.47 -19.11 -10.25
N ILE A 188 -4.82 -18.29 -9.42
CA ILE A 188 -4.75 -18.49 -7.96
C ILE A 188 -6.14 -18.33 -7.33
N MET A 189 -6.91 -17.34 -7.77
CA MET A 189 -8.30 -17.16 -7.32
C MET A 189 -9.19 -18.33 -7.72
N GLY A 190 -9.10 -18.80 -8.98
CA GLY A 190 -9.83 -19.95 -9.49
C GLY A 190 -9.50 -21.26 -8.78
N ALA A 191 -8.29 -21.38 -8.22
CA ALA A 191 -7.92 -22.50 -7.35
C ALA A 191 -8.57 -22.44 -5.95
N GLY A 192 -9.19 -21.32 -5.57
CA GLY A 192 -9.94 -21.13 -4.33
C GLY A 192 -9.38 -20.06 -3.38
N HIS A 193 -8.39 -19.28 -3.81
CA HIS A 193 -7.88 -18.15 -3.02
C HIS A 193 -8.90 -17.00 -3.02
N PRO A 194 -9.22 -16.39 -1.87
CA PRO A 194 -10.15 -15.27 -1.82
C PRO A 194 -9.60 -14.06 -2.57
N ARG A 195 -10.49 -13.22 -3.11
CA ARG A 195 -10.07 -11.91 -3.63
C ARG A 195 -9.57 -11.05 -2.48
N ILE A 196 -8.43 -10.40 -2.68
CA ILE A 196 -7.88 -9.46 -1.69
C ILE A 196 -8.55 -8.10 -1.90
N SER A 197 -8.97 -7.47 -0.81
CA SER A 197 -9.48 -6.11 -0.78
C SER A 197 -8.77 -5.34 0.33
N PHE A 198 -8.31 -4.14 0.02
CA PHE A 198 -7.50 -3.35 0.94
C PHE A 198 -7.65 -1.86 0.70
N GLU A 199 -7.65 -1.10 1.78
CA GLU A 199 -7.69 0.35 1.81
C GLU A 199 -6.79 0.80 2.98
N LEU A 200 -5.81 1.66 2.72
CA LEU A 200 -4.71 1.90 3.64
C LEU A 200 -5.16 2.45 5.00
N ASP A 201 -6.03 3.45 5.00
CA ASP A 201 -6.45 4.14 6.23
C ASP A 201 -7.37 3.23 7.05
N THR A 202 -8.37 2.64 6.41
CA THR A 202 -9.31 1.69 7.02
C THR A 202 -8.56 0.53 7.67
N PHE A 203 -7.60 -0.08 6.97
CA PHE A 203 -6.82 -1.19 7.52
C PHE A 203 -5.76 -0.74 8.53
N THR A 204 -5.34 0.53 8.50
CA THR A 204 -4.51 1.12 9.57
C THR A 204 -5.30 1.26 10.87
N GLU A 205 -6.59 1.58 10.80
CA GLU A 205 -7.46 1.79 11.96
C GLU A 205 -8.00 0.48 12.57
N ILE A 206 -8.34 -0.52 11.74
CA ILE A 206 -8.91 -1.79 12.25
C ILE A 206 -7.86 -2.84 12.61
N GLN A 207 -6.60 -2.69 12.16
CA GLN A 207 -5.53 -3.55 12.66
C GLN A 207 -5.24 -3.24 14.14
N PRO A 208 -4.81 -4.22 14.95
CA PRO A 208 -4.35 -3.94 16.30
C PRO A 208 -3.23 -2.89 16.29
N PRO A 209 -3.28 -1.86 17.16
CA PRO A 209 -2.32 -0.77 17.12
C PRO A 209 -0.93 -1.24 17.55
N HIS A 210 0.08 -0.97 16.71
CA HIS A 210 1.50 -1.20 16.98
C HIS A 210 2.27 0.10 17.30
N PHE A 211 1.56 1.21 17.39
CA PHE A 211 2.07 2.52 17.76
C PHE A 211 0.96 3.32 18.44
N LYS A 212 1.35 4.37 19.18
CA LYS A 212 0.45 5.37 19.72
C LYS A 212 0.88 6.74 19.22
N THR A 213 -0.09 7.59 18.87
CA THR A 213 0.13 8.99 18.45
C THR A 213 -0.08 9.92 19.64
N ASP A 214 0.82 9.88 20.62
CA ASP A 214 0.84 10.77 21.78
C ASP A 214 1.75 12.00 21.56
N GLU A 215 2.00 12.77 22.61
CA GLU A 215 2.85 13.97 22.55
C GLU A 215 4.31 13.60 22.19
N ASP A 216 4.81 12.49 22.72
CA ASP A 216 6.16 12.00 22.41
C ASP A 216 6.29 11.59 20.94
N TYR A 217 5.28 10.90 20.39
CA TYR A 217 5.24 10.59 18.96
C TYR A 217 5.32 11.85 18.10
N ARG A 218 4.51 12.88 18.44
CA ARG A 218 4.46 14.17 17.71
C ARG A 218 5.79 14.93 17.75
N LYS A 219 6.59 14.77 18.83
CA LYS A 219 7.93 15.36 18.93
C LYS A 219 8.94 14.71 17.98
N ARG A 220 8.76 13.42 17.68
CA ARG A 220 9.73 12.62 16.92
C ARG A 220 9.32 12.38 15.46
N LYS A 221 8.04 12.47 15.14
CA LYS A 221 7.45 12.06 13.86
C LYS A 221 6.32 12.99 13.45
N GLU A 222 6.20 13.23 12.14
CA GLU A 222 5.05 13.91 11.56
C GLU A 222 3.80 13.02 11.74
N VAL A 223 2.70 13.64 12.18
CA VAL A 223 1.39 12.99 12.29
C VAL A 223 0.57 13.38 11.07
N TRP A 224 0.05 12.36 10.39
CA TRP A 224 -0.72 12.51 9.17
C TRP A 224 -2.21 12.34 9.48
N PRO A 225 -3.07 13.30 9.14
CA PRO A 225 -4.52 13.14 9.21
C PRO A 225 -4.99 11.90 8.43
N GLY A 226 -5.98 11.16 8.93
CA GLY A 226 -6.48 9.94 8.26
C GLY A 226 -6.90 10.18 6.81
N VAL A 227 -7.54 11.33 6.51
CA VAL A 227 -7.89 11.73 5.14
C VAL A 227 -6.68 11.85 4.21
N GLN A 228 -5.50 12.23 4.73
CA GLN A 228 -4.25 12.23 3.96
C GLN A 228 -3.74 10.81 3.72
N VAL A 229 -3.73 9.98 4.76
CA VAL A 229 -3.32 8.57 4.67
C VAL A 229 -4.20 7.85 3.65
N TRP A 230 -5.51 8.03 3.74
CA TRP A 230 -6.52 7.54 2.80
C TRP A 230 -6.21 7.98 1.37
N ALA A 231 -6.07 9.29 1.12
CA ALA A 231 -5.83 9.82 -0.22
C ALA A 231 -4.51 9.31 -0.82
N VAL A 232 -3.44 9.24 -0.03
CA VAL A 232 -2.14 8.67 -0.44
C VAL A 232 -2.28 7.17 -0.76
N GLY A 233 -3.03 6.42 0.05
CA GLY A 233 -3.33 5.02 -0.20
C GLY A 233 -4.03 4.80 -1.55
N GLN A 234 -5.03 5.63 -1.89
CA GLN A 234 -5.70 5.59 -3.20
C GLN A 234 -4.74 5.85 -4.35
N LEU A 235 -3.89 6.86 -4.21
CA LEU A 235 -2.90 7.24 -5.22
C LEU A 235 -1.93 6.09 -5.48
N VAL A 236 -1.32 5.54 -4.43
CA VAL A 236 -0.32 4.46 -4.56
C VAL A 236 -0.96 3.17 -5.07
N ALA A 237 -2.20 2.86 -4.68
CA ALA A 237 -2.95 1.72 -5.23
C ALA A 237 -3.17 1.85 -6.73
N VAL A 238 -3.49 3.04 -7.22
CA VAL A 238 -3.61 3.32 -8.65
C VAL A 238 -2.27 3.17 -9.37
N GLU A 239 -1.19 3.77 -8.84
CA GLU A 239 0.15 3.64 -9.43
C GLU A 239 0.53 2.16 -9.58
N GLN A 240 0.31 1.39 -8.52
CA GLN A 240 0.62 -0.04 -8.49
C GLN A 240 -0.25 -0.84 -9.45
N PHE A 241 -1.56 -0.58 -9.49
CA PHE A 241 -2.48 -1.23 -10.42
C PHE A 241 -2.08 -0.96 -11.89
N LEU A 242 -1.77 0.28 -12.23
CA LEU A 242 -1.34 0.66 -13.58
C LEU A 242 0.01 0.04 -13.94
N ASN A 243 0.95 -0.05 -12.99
CA ASN A 243 2.23 -0.73 -13.19
C ASN A 243 2.04 -2.23 -13.46
N LEU A 244 1.17 -2.90 -12.70
CA LEU A 244 0.83 -4.31 -12.90
C LEU A 244 0.14 -4.54 -14.25
N LEU A 245 -0.82 -3.68 -14.61
CA LEU A 245 -1.56 -3.77 -15.88
C LEU A 245 -0.65 -3.55 -17.11
N ALA A 246 0.39 -2.71 -16.99
CA ALA A 246 1.39 -2.52 -18.02
C ALA A 246 2.51 -3.57 -18.02
N SER A 247 2.57 -4.46 -17.03
CA SER A 247 3.64 -5.45 -16.90
C SER A 247 3.58 -6.48 -18.01
N ALA A 248 4.70 -6.70 -18.70
CA ALA A 248 4.83 -7.76 -19.69
C ALA A 248 4.54 -9.16 -19.12
N LYS A 249 4.75 -9.37 -17.80
CA LYS A 249 4.48 -10.64 -17.11
C LYS A 249 2.99 -10.99 -17.07
N TYR A 250 2.13 -9.98 -16.95
CA TYR A 250 0.67 -10.16 -16.85
C TYR A 250 -0.07 -9.72 -18.12
N GLN A 251 0.64 -9.17 -19.11
CA GLN A 251 0.16 -9.10 -20.47
C GLN A 251 0.14 -10.52 -21.02
N SER A 252 -1.07 -11.05 -21.24
CA SER A 252 -1.24 -12.44 -21.66
C SER A 252 -0.38 -12.80 -22.86
N THR A 253 0.19 -14.00 -22.85
CA THR A 253 0.81 -14.58 -24.05
C THR A 253 -0.23 -15.15 -25.01
N GLY A 254 -1.46 -15.40 -24.53
CA GLY A 254 -2.59 -15.92 -25.30
C GLY A 254 -3.78 -14.95 -25.42
N PRO A 255 -4.93 -15.42 -25.91
CA PRO A 255 -6.10 -14.56 -26.22
C PRO A 255 -6.80 -13.98 -24.98
N TRP A 256 -6.53 -14.51 -23.79
CA TRP A 256 -7.19 -14.10 -22.55
C TRP A 256 -6.27 -13.22 -21.70
N PRO A 257 -6.67 -11.99 -21.35
CA PRO A 257 -5.88 -11.14 -20.44
C PRO A 257 -5.87 -11.73 -19.02
N GLU A 258 -5.01 -11.19 -18.15
CA GLU A 258 -5.09 -11.49 -16.72
C GLU A 258 -6.39 -10.92 -16.13
N LEU A 259 -7.37 -11.81 -15.90
CA LEU A 259 -8.73 -11.45 -15.48
C LEU A 259 -8.79 -10.84 -14.07
N ALA A 260 -7.75 -11.02 -13.24
CA ALA A 260 -7.68 -10.38 -11.92
C ALA A 260 -7.66 -8.84 -11.97
N PHE A 261 -7.34 -8.24 -13.13
CA PHE A 261 -7.43 -6.78 -13.31
C PHE A 261 -8.84 -6.27 -13.62
N TYR A 262 -9.80 -7.17 -13.83
CA TYR A 262 -11.18 -6.83 -14.19
C TYR A 262 -12.10 -6.88 -12.99
N ASP A 263 -13.24 -6.21 -13.10
CA ASP A 263 -14.32 -6.25 -12.13
C ASP A 263 -14.90 -7.67 -12.07
N CYS A 264 -14.59 -8.41 -11.00
CA CYS A 264 -15.08 -9.77 -10.80
C CYS A 264 -16.61 -9.86 -10.92
N HIS A 265 -17.34 -8.83 -10.51
CA HIS A 265 -18.81 -8.81 -10.55
C HIS A 265 -19.36 -8.53 -11.95
N ALA A 266 -18.52 -8.25 -12.95
CA ALA A 266 -18.92 -8.25 -14.34
C ALA A 266 -19.20 -9.68 -14.87
N CYS A 267 -18.61 -10.71 -14.24
CA CYS A 267 -18.78 -12.11 -14.63
C CYS A 267 -19.38 -12.97 -13.50
N HIS A 268 -18.99 -12.73 -12.25
CA HIS A 268 -19.43 -13.49 -11.07
C HIS A 268 -20.63 -12.83 -10.40
N HIS A 269 -21.78 -12.93 -11.06
CA HIS A 269 -23.08 -12.55 -10.52
C HIS A 269 -24.17 -13.52 -10.99
N SER A 270 -25.36 -13.42 -10.40
CA SER A 270 -26.50 -14.19 -10.90
C SER A 270 -26.84 -13.78 -12.33
N MET A 271 -26.99 -14.76 -13.23
CA MET A 271 -27.39 -14.54 -14.63
C MET A 271 -28.84 -14.04 -14.76
N THR A 272 -29.66 -14.21 -13.72
CA THR A 272 -31.03 -13.67 -13.68
C THR A 272 -31.08 -12.19 -13.33
N ASP A 273 -29.98 -11.64 -12.82
CA ASP A 273 -29.93 -10.26 -12.34
C ASP A 273 -29.59 -9.28 -13.47
N ARG A 274 -30.60 -8.53 -13.93
CA ARG A 274 -30.48 -7.56 -15.03
C ARG A 274 -29.93 -6.23 -14.50
N ARG A 275 -28.60 -6.18 -14.32
CA ARG A 275 -27.90 -5.04 -13.68
C ARG A 275 -27.35 -3.97 -14.61
N TRP A 276 -27.45 -4.14 -15.93
CA TRP A 276 -26.78 -3.20 -16.84
C TRP A 276 -27.30 -1.78 -16.62
N ARG A 277 -26.36 -0.87 -16.33
CA ARG A 277 -26.60 0.57 -16.20
C ARG A 277 -25.42 1.31 -16.80
N PRO A 278 -25.67 2.39 -17.57
CA PRO A 278 -24.60 3.23 -18.05
C PRO A 278 -23.88 3.87 -16.86
N ARG A 279 -22.54 3.83 -16.88
CA ARG A 279 -21.68 4.52 -15.91
C ARG A 279 -20.85 5.55 -16.65
N GLN A 280 -20.72 6.74 -16.10
CA GLN A 280 -20.02 7.87 -16.73
C GLN A 280 -18.62 7.49 -17.24
N LEU A 281 -17.86 6.74 -16.44
CA LEU A 281 -16.46 6.37 -16.74
C LEU A 281 -16.33 5.19 -17.70
N THR A 282 -17.42 4.53 -18.05
CA THR A 282 -17.48 3.47 -19.07
C THR A 282 -18.53 3.78 -20.13
N SER A 283 -18.86 5.06 -20.30
CA SER A 283 -19.80 5.51 -21.32
C SER A 283 -19.26 5.15 -22.71
N GLY A 284 -20.11 4.55 -23.54
CA GLY A 284 -19.77 4.12 -24.90
C GLY A 284 -19.24 2.69 -25.05
N LEU A 285 -19.08 1.91 -23.97
CA LEU A 285 -18.64 0.50 -24.09
C LEU A 285 -19.78 -0.50 -24.38
N GLY A 286 -21.06 -0.07 -24.29
CA GLY A 286 -22.21 -0.96 -24.48
C GLY A 286 -22.38 -2.01 -23.36
N PRO A 287 -23.40 -2.88 -23.46
CA PRO A 287 -23.60 -4.01 -22.55
C PRO A 287 -22.63 -5.18 -22.83
N GLY A 288 -22.39 -6.03 -21.83
CA GLY A 288 -21.62 -7.28 -21.98
C GLY A 288 -20.10 -7.15 -21.91
N VAL A 289 -19.56 -5.95 -21.73
CA VAL A 289 -18.10 -5.74 -21.65
C VAL A 289 -17.53 -6.09 -20.27
N ALA A 290 -16.39 -6.77 -20.26
CA ALA A 290 -15.58 -6.93 -19.06
C ALA A 290 -14.88 -5.59 -18.75
N ARG A 291 -15.25 -4.96 -17.64
CA ARG A 291 -14.68 -3.67 -17.22
C ARG A 291 -13.45 -3.91 -16.36
N LEU A 292 -12.44 -3.05 -16.47
CA LEU A 292 -11.34 -3.04 -15.51
C LEU A 292 -11.86 -2.75 -14.10
N ASN A 293 -11.21 -3.31 -13.08
CA ASN A 293 -11.47 -2.99 -11.69
C ASN A 293 -10.97 -1.57 -11.40
N ASP A 294 -11.87 -0.59 -11.55
CA ASP A 294 -11.52 0.82 -11.55
C ASP A 294 -11.87 1.55 -10.24
N ALA A 295 -12.12 0.83 -9.15
CA ALA A 295 -12.53 1.41 -7.87
C ALA A 295 -11.61 2.55 -7.41
N ASN A 296 -10.30 2.31 -7.31
CA ASN A 296 -9.34 3.35 -6.88
C ASN A 296 -9.17 4.45 -7.94
N LEU A 297 -9.32 4.13 -9.24
CA LEU A 297 -9.27 5.13 -10.31
C LEU A 297 -10.43 6.12 -10.20
N ILE A 298 -11.64 5.64 -9.90
CA ILE A 298 -12.83 6.46 -9.69
C ILE A 298 -12.58 7.41 -8.50
N ILE A 299 -12.18 6.88 -7.36
CA ILE A 299 -11.93 7.68 -6.15
C ILE A 299 -10.85 8.73 -6.41
N LEU A 300 -9.73 8.33 -7.01
CA LEU A 300 -8.66 9.26 -7.33
C LEU A 300 -9.12 10.34 -8.33
N SER A 301 -10.02 10.03 -9.27
CA SER A 301 -10.60 11.03 -10.16
C SER A 301 -11.44 12.08 -9.42
N HIS A 302 -12.15 11.69 -8.36
CA HIS A 302 -12.91 12.62 -7.52
C HIS A 302 -11.97 13.51 -6.71
N ILE A 303 -10.94 12.91 -6.08
CA ILE A 303 -9.87 13.64 -5.39
C ILE A 303 -9.22 14.65 -6.34
N ALA A 304 -8.81 14.20 -7.53
CA ALA A 304 -8.22 15.05 -8.57
C ALA A 304 -9.11 16.22 -8.95
N THR A 305 -10.43 16.00 -9.06
CA THR A 305 -11.37 17.06 -9.44
C THR A 305 -11.52 18.14 -8.38
N GLN A 306 -11.44 17.77 -7.10
CA GLN A 306 -11.54 18.74 -6.01
C GLN A 306 -10.24 19.55 -5.85
N LEU A 307 -9.09 18.92 -6.10
CA LEU A 307 -7.78 19.51 -5.83
C LEU A 307 -7.15 20.19 -7.05
N ALA A 308 -7.45 19.69 -8.24
CA ALA A 308 -6.88 20.10 -9.52
C ALA A 308 -7.92 19.91 -10.63
N PRO A 309 -8.94 20.78 -10.75
CA PRO A 309 -10.08 20.57 -11.64
C PRO A 309 -9.70 20.31 -13.11
N ASP A 310 -8.63 20.97 -13.59
CA ASP A 310 -8.01 20.77 -14.90
C ASP A 310 -7.55 19.32 -15.09
N VAL A 311 -6.79 18.81 -14.13
CA VAL A 311 -6.28 17.42 -14.12
C VAL A 311 -7.43 16.44 -13.92
N GLY A 312 -8.39 16.73 -13.04
CA GLY A 312 -9.52 15.83 -12.75
C GLY A 312 -10.38 15.54 -13.98
N ALA A 313 -10.65 16.55 -14.81
CA ALA A 313 -11.40 16.37 -16.05
C ALA A 313 -10.64 15.51 -17.06
N GLU A 314 -9.33 15.73 -17.16
CA GLU A 314 -8.45 14.92 -17.98
C GLU A 314 -8.31 13.48 -17.45
N TYR A 315 -8.21 13.30 -16.14
CA TYR A 315 -8.11 12.01 -15.48
C TYR A 315 -9.33 11.14 -15.79
N ARG A 316 -10.54 11.71 -15.70
CA ARG A 316 -11.78 11.02 -16.10
C ARG A 316 -11.78 10.58 -17.56
N ARG A 317 -11.32 11.42 -18.49
CA ARG A 317 -11.16 11.05 -19.90
C ARG A 317 -10.12 9.94 -20.07
N GLY A 318 -9.03 10.00 -19.31
CA GLY A 318 -8.02 8.95 -19.24
C GLY A 318 -8.59 7.60 -18.82
N ILE A 319 -9.45 7.56 -17.79
CA ILE A 319 -10.13 6.32 -17.35
C ILE A 319 -11.06 5.78 -18.45
N GLN A 320 -11.85 6.64 -19.09
CA GLN A 320 -12.72 6.23 -20.20
C GLN A 320 -11.91 5.63 -21.36
N ASN A 321 -10.78 6.28 -21.71
CA ASN A 321 -9.88 5.79 -22.75
C ASN A 321 -9.19 4.48 -22.34
N LEU A 322 -8.84 4.31 -21.06
CA LEU A 322 -8.28 3.07 -20.55
C LEU A 322 -9.24 1.89 -20.73
N HIS A 323 -10.51 2.06 -20.36
CA HIS A 323 -11.50 1.00 -20.56
C HIS A 323 -11.71 0.69 -22.05
N LYS A 324 -11.80 1.71 -22.91
CA LYS A 324 -11.90 1.49 -24.37
C LYS A 324 -10.69 0.73 -24.91
N ALA A 325 -9.49 1.17 -24.53
CA ALA A 325 -8.24 0.58 -24.97
C ALA A 325 -8.07 -0.87 -24.49
N SER A 326 -8.60 -1.21 -23.31
CA SER A 326 -8.58 -2.58 -22.78
C SER A 326 -9.36 -3.60 -23.62
N LEU A 327 -10.21 -3.13 -24.53
CA LEU A 327 -11.00 -3.96 -25.45
C LEU A 327 -10.45 -3.97 -26.89
N GLN A 328 -9.39 -3.20 -27.17
CA GLN A 328 -8.84 -3.05 -28.52
C GLN A 328 -7.63 -3.95 -28.72
N ASP A 329 -6.49 -3.56 -28.15
CA ASP A 329 -5.22 -4.25 -28.33
C ASP A 329 -4.22 -3.84 -27.24
N LYS A 330 -3.09 -4.56 -27.16
CA LYS A 330 -2.05 -4.33 -26.15
C LYS A 330 -1.36 -2.97 -26.26
N ALA A 331 -1.17 -2.45 -27.48
CA ALA A 331 -0.49 -1.18 -27.71
C ALA A 331 -1.37 -0.02 -27.26
N SER A 332 -2.65 -0.04 -27.63
CA SER A 332 -3.67 0.90 -27.18
C SER A 332 -3.78 0.90 -25.66
N LEU A 333 -3.86 -0.29 -25.03
CA LEU A 333 -3.89 -0.41 -23.56
C LEU A 333 -2.64 0.20 -22.93
N LYS A 334 -1.44 -0.12 -23.43
CA LYS A 334 -0.17 0.42 -22.92
C LYS A 334 -0.10 1.94 -23.03
N ALA A 335 -0.59 2.52 -24.12
CA ALA A 335 -0.66 3.97 -24.31
C ALA A 335 -1.61 4.62 -23.29
N ALA A 336 -2.80 4.07 -23.10
CA ALA A 336 -3.77 4.58 -22.13
C ALA A 336 -3.26 4.46 -20.67
N VAL A 337 -2.62 3.35 -20.33
CA VAL A 337 -1.95 3.17 -19.03
C VAL A 337 -0.84 4.22 -18.84
N SER A 338 -0.01 4.44 -19.86
CA SER A 338 1.09 5.42 -19.79
C SER A 338 0.55 6.84 -19.55
N ARG A 339 -0.54 7.22 -20.22
CA ARG A 339 -1.18 8.53 -19.99
C ARG A 339 -1.70 8.67 -18.56
N LEU A 340 -2.39 7.65 -18.04
CA LEU A 340 -2.88 7.69 -16.66
C LEU A 340 -1.73 7.74 -15.64
N ARG A 341 -0.65 6.98 -15.86
CA ARG A 341 0.55 7.03 -15.00
C ARG A 341 1.18 8.42 -14.95
N GLU A 342 1.25 9.11 -16.08
CA GLU A 342 1.74 10.50 -16.15
C GLU A 342 0.86 11.44 -15.29
N LEU A 343 -0.46 11.34 -15.43
CA LEU A 343 -1.41 12.14 -14.64
C LEU A 343 -1.33 11.82 -13.15
N THR A 344 -1.22 10.55 -12.78
CA THR A 344 -1.04 10.10 -11.39
C THR A 344 0.27 10.60 -10.80
N GLY A 345 1.37 10.50 -11.56
CA GLY A 345 2.67 11.04 -11.17
C GLY A 345 2.64 12.56 -10.97
N GLY A 346 1.93 13.28 -11.86
CA GLY A 346 1.68 14.72 -11.71
C GLY A 346 0.92 15.05 -10.42
N MET A 347 -0.11 14.28 -10.07
CA MET A 347 -0.82 14.45 -8.79
C MET A 347 0.08 14.17 -7.58
N ARG A 348 0.92 13.15 -7.65
CA ARG A 348 1.88 12.83 -6.58
C ARG A 348 2.91 13.94 -6.38
N ALA A 349 3.47 14.46 -7.47
CA ALA A 349 4.41 15.57 -7.42
C ALA A 349 3.75 16.83 -6.81
N ARG A 350 2.51 17.13 -7.20
CA ARG A 350 1.74 18.24 -6.60
C ARG A 350 1.45 17.99 -5.10
N ASN A 351 1.13 16.76 -4.68
CA ASN A 351 0.94 16.42 -3.27
C ASN A 351 2.22 16.60 -2.45
N ARG A 352 3.39 16.30 -3.03
CA ARG A 352 4.69 16.52 -2.36
C ARG A 352 5.04 18.00 -2.25
N ALA A 353 4.80 18.78 -3.31
CA ALA A 353 5.07 20.21 -3.34
C ALA A 353 4.13 21.01 -2.43
N ALA A 354 2.86 20.62 -2.37
CA ALA A 354 1.85 21.21 -1.51
C ALA A 354 0.91 20.10 -1.01
N PRO A 355 1.18 19.51 0.17
CA PRO A 355 0.32 18.47 0.74
C PRO A 355 -1.11 18.97 0.80
N PHE A 356 -1.96 18.40 -0.04
CA PHE A 356 -3.23 19.01 -0.43
C PHE A 356 -4.23 19.15 0.73
N LEU A 357 -3.96 18.43 1.82
CA LEU A 357 -4.83 18.33 2.98
C LEU A 357 -4.13 18.81 4.26
N ARG A 358 -3.00 19.53 4.18
CA ARG A 358 -2.28 20.05 5.36
C ARG A 358 -3.12 21.02 6.21
N ARG A 359 -4.16 21.63 5.62
CA ARG A 359 -5.09 22.52 6.32
C ARG A 359 -6.32 21.77 6.82
N GLY A 360 -6.09 20.90 7.79
CA GLY A 360 -7.16 20.32 8.60
C GLY A 360 -6.60 19.92 9.95
N HIS A 361 -7.03 20.63 11.00
CA HIS A 361 -6.92 20.23 12.41
C HIS A 361 -5.66 20.61 13.19
N GLU A 362 -5.28 21.88 13.20
CA GLU A 362 -4.79 22.47 14.46
C GLU A 362 -6.04 22.90 15.26
N GLY A 363 -6.43 22.10 16.28
CA GLY A 363 -7.42 22.50 17.29
C GLY A 363 -8.87 21.98 17.17
N ASP A 364 -9.14 20.80 16.59
CA ASP A 364 -10.49 20.19 16.62
C ASP A 364 -10.62 19.16 17.76
N PRO A 365 -11.41 19.46 18.82
CA PRO A 365 -11.54 18.60 20.01
C PRO A 365 -12.14 17.22 19.75
N ARG A 366 -12.73 16.99 18.55
CA ARG A 366 -13.37 15.70 18.22
C ARG A 366 -12.38 14.57 17.99
N TYR A 367 -11.11 14.88 17.71
CA TYR A 367 -10.04 13.89 17.56
C TYR A 367 -9.16 13.73 18.81
N ASP A 368 -9.32 14.61 19.81
CA ASP A 368 -8.60 14.55 21.09
C ASP A 368 -9.32 13.69 22.15
N SER A 369 -10.51 13.16 21.83
CA SER A 369 -11.22 12.24 22.71
C SER A 369 -11.04 10.80 22.22
N GLU A 370 -10.26 10.00 22.94
CA GLU A 370 -10.15 8.55 22.70
C GLU A 370 -11.54 7.90 22.91
N PRO A 371 -12.20 7.37 21.86
CA PRO A 371 -13.50 6.70 22.03
C PRO A 371 -13.36 5.33 22.72
N TRP A 372 -12.14 4.80 22.76
CA TRP A 372 -11.86 3.40 23.14
C TRP A 372 -11.48 3.20 24.62
N GLN A 373 -11.46 4.26 25.44
CA GLN A 373 -11.23 4.14 26.90
C GLN A 373 -12.50 3.88 27.72
N ARG A 374 -13.68 3.75 27.09
CA ARG A 374 -14.91 3.33 27.77
C ARG A 374 -15.41 2.01 27.18
N ARG A 375 -14.89 0.90 27.69
CA ARG A 375 -15.58 -0.38 27.82
C ARG A 375 -14.78 -1.35 28.68
#